data_AF-A0A1B9L747-F1
#
_entry.id   AF-A0A1B9L747-F1
#
_cell.length_a   1.000
_cell.length_b   1.000
_cell.length_c   1.000
_cell.angle_alpha   90.00
_cell.angle_beta   90.00
_cell.angle_gamma   90.00
#
_symmetry.space_group_name_H-M   'P 1'
#
loop_
_entity.id
_entity.type
_entity.pdbx_description
1 polymer ?
#
loop_
_entity_poly.entity_id
_entity_poly.type
_entity_poly.pdbx_seq_one_letter_code
_entity_poly.pdbx_strand_id
1 'polypeptide(L)'
;MAYQTGNASSVVDLLSKLAKFAQSVQGWVVDKIDTKAKELYLHNENCFWSLKVATSNSLPTLYIVINNQFNANLPWDNQAGSSTVNGKANFYRYYLGAGTNFHHEPFASYTFLATAQYIHVVVRVDSRRFRHFGIGTIKKCGIYNGGHYAYGTHSTNTNDTSRASYPFTSNMYLFIGNHDSRSSASVIRVEGNDYFFGANESGYEGVGSMGVGDATIERSWKPHPDMMLVDASLSQFNNLITLVPQSIYLHLASKQYHRIGVVPDFYVARIDSVVPGTIRKINGEKYYCCAATMFQTVTENVQDEDNSYDLGYVYRVIE
;
A
#
# COMPACT_ATOMS: atom_id res chain seq x y z
N MET A 1 18.96 8.97 7.21
CA MET A 1 19.30 7.76 6.41
C MET A 1 18.10 7.41 5.55
N ALA A 2 18.27 7.09 4.26
CA ALA A 2 17.15 6.81 3.35
C ALA A 2 16.71 5.33 3.32
N TYR A 3 17.49 4.44 3.94
CA TYR A 3 17.24 3.00 3.98
C TYR A 3 17.60 2.41 5.34
N GLN A 4 16.75 1.53 5.88
CA GLN A 4 17.02 0.80 7.13
C GLN A 4 16.38 -0.59 7.09
N THR A 5 17.08 -1.61 7.59
CA THR A 5 16.55 -2.96 7.79
C THR A 5 16.73 -3.40 9.25
N GLY A 6 15.87 -4.29 9.72
CA GLY A 6 15.99 -4.88 11.06
C GLY A 6 14.84 -5.82 11.34
N ASN A 7 14.62 -6.14 12.62
CA ASN A 7 13.53 -7.03 13.04
C ASN A 7 12.61 -6.28 14.00
N ALA A 8 11.33 -6.65 14.08
CA ALA A 8 10.41 -6.09 15.06
C ALA A 8 9.56 -7.20 15.70
N SER A 9 9.35 -7.09 17.01
CA SER A 9 8.64 -8.12 17.78
C SER A 9 7.13 -7.99 17.71
N SER A 10 6.62 -6.83 17.30
CA SER A 10 5.20 -6.55 17.09
C SER A 10 5.00 -5.35 16.15
N VAL A 11 3.76 -5.09 15.71
CA VAL A 11 3.39 -3.88 14.96
C VAL A 11 3.67 -2.61 15.78
N VAL A 12 3.51 -2.64 17.10
CA VAL A 12 3.78 -1.48 17.97
C VAL A 12 5.28 -1.19 18.08
N ASP A 13 6.10 -2.24 18.17
CA ASP A 13 7.56 -2.11 18.11
C ASP A 13 8.01 -1.62 16.72
N LEU A 14 7.38 -2.12 15.65
CA LEU A 14 7.59 -1.63 14.27
C LEU A 14 7.27 -0.14 14.13
N LEU A 15 6.15 0.35 14.68
CA LEU A 15 5.82 1.78 14.69
C LEU A 15 6.83 2.61 15.48
N SER A 16 7.32 2.10 16.61
CA SER A 16 8.35 2.78 17.41
C SER A 16 9.67 2.91 16.63
N LYS A 17 10.04 1.88 15.87
CA LYS A 17 11.22 1.87 14.99
C LYS A 17 11.02 2.77 13.78
N LEU A 18 9.84 2.78 13.19
CA LEU A 18 9.47 3.65 12.08
C LEU A 18 9.54 5.13 12.49
N ALA A 19 9.05 5.48 13.68
CA ALA A 19 9.13 6.84 14.22
C ALA A 19 10.59 7.31 14.34
N LYS A 20 11.46 6.49 14.93
CA LYS A 20 12.90 6.78 15.05
C LYS A 20 13.58 6.93 13.68
N PHE A 21 13.23 6.05 12.72
CA PHE A 21 13.76 6.13 11.37
C PHE A 21 13.30 7.40 10.67
N ALA A 22 12.01 7.74 10.72
CA ALA A 22 11.43 8.93 10.11
C ALA A 22 12.10 10.22 10.62
N GLN A 23 12.40 10.32 11.92
CA GLN A 23 13.18 11.44 12.47
C GLN A 23 14.58 11.59 11.87
N SER A 24 15.17 10.52 11.31
CA SER A 24 16.47 10.53 10.64
C SER A 24 16.39 10.87 9.14
N VAL A 25 15.18 10.98 8.58
CA VAL A 25 14.94 11.31 7.17
C VAL A 25 14.65 12.80 7.07
N GLN A 26 15.43 13.53 6.27
CA GLN A 26 15.22 14.96 6.05
C GLN A 26 13.80 15.22 5.49
N GLY A 27 13.11 16.22 6.03
CA GLY A 27 11.77 16.63 5.59
C GLY A 27 10.62 15.96 6.36
N TRP A 28 10.90 14.95 7.18
CA TRP A 28 9.91 14.29 8.03
C TRP A 28 9.94 14.77 9.47
N VAL A 29 8.76 14.92 10.05
CA VAL A 29 8.58 15.27 11.46
C VAL A 29 7.67 14.21 12.09
N VAL A 30 8.08 13.69 13.24
CA VAL A 30 7.21 12.86 14.09
C VAL A 30 6.52 13.76 15.09
N ASP A 31 5.22 13.96 14.90
CA ASP A 31 4.40 14.82 15.74
C ASP A 31 4.10 14.17 17.09
N LYS A 32 3.81 12.87 17.10
CA LYS A 32 3.49 12.09 18.31
C LYS A 32 3.68 10.60 18.06
N ILE A 33 4.24 9.90 19.04
CA ILE A 33 4.18 8.44 19.16
C ILE A 33 3.56 8.11 20.51
N ASP A 34 2.47 7.36 20.50
CA ASP A 34 1.81 6.85 21.70
C ASP A 34 1.76 5.34 21.63
N THR A 35 2.64 4.66 22.36
CA THR A 35 2.72 3.19 22.36
C THR A 35 1.58 2.53 23.13
N LYS A 36 0.90 3.25 24.04
CA LYS A 36 -0.27 2.75 24.76
C LYS A 36 -1.52 2.83 23.89
N ALA A 37 -1.73 3.98 23.26
CA ALA A 37 -2.78 4.15 22.25
C ALA A 37 -2.43 3.40 20.94
N LYS A 38 -1.19 2.98 20.75
CA LYS A 38 -0.68 2.31 19.55
C LYS A 38 -0.82 3.18 18.29
N GLU A 39 -0.45 4.44 18.43
CA GLU A 39 -0.61 5.46 17.40
C GLU A 39 0.70 6.16 17.06
N LEU A 40 0.89 6.49 15.79
CA LEU A 40 2.00 7.28 15.29
C LEU A 40 1.46 8.39 14.38
N TYR A 41 1.94 9.61 14.58
CA TYR A 41 1.58 10.80 13.83
C TYR A 41 2.86 11.38 13.25
N LEU A 42 2.84 11.65 11.96
CA LEU A 42 3.96 12.24 11.25
C LEU A 42 3.48 13.06 10.06
N HIS A 43 4.34 13.97 9.63
CA HIS A 43 4.12 14.77 8.43
C HIS A 43 5.42 15.00 7.65
N ASN A 44 5.26 15.30 6.37
CA ASN A 44 6.25 16.00 5.57
C ASN A 44 5.59 17.21 4.91
N GLU A 45 6.27 18.36 4.92
CA GLU A 45 5.70 19.62 4.44
C GLU A 45 4.30 19.87 5.05
N ASN A 46 3.25 20.00 4.22
CA ASN A 46 1.86 20.17 4.63
C ASN A 46 1.02 18.88 4.49
N CYS A 47 1.66 17.71 4.47
CA CYS A 47 1.01 16.41 4.31
C CYS A 47 1.07 15.64 5.64
N PHE A 48 -0.07 15.36 6.26
CA PHE A 48 -0.13 14.73 7.58
C PHE A 48 -0.70 13.32 7.49
N TRP A 49 -0.11 12.38 8.22
CA TRP A 49 -0.62 11.02 8.35
C TRP A 49 -0.76 10.61 9.81
N SER A 50 -1.79 9.80 10.07
CA SER A 50 -1.96 9.11 11.34
C SER A 50 -2.04 7.61 11.12
N LEU A 51 -1.28 6.89 11.94
CA LEU A 51 -1.16 5.44 11.90
C LEU A 51 -1.71 4.88 13.21
N LYS A 52 -2.52 3.82 13.13
CA LYS A 52 -3.13 3.18 14.30
C LYS A 52 -3.03 1.66 14.19
N VAL A 53 -2.53 1.03 15.25
CA VAL A 53 -2.65 -0.44 15.42
C VAL A 53 -3.95 -0.76 16.15
N ALA A 54 -4.76 -1.60 15.53
CA ALA A 54 -5.97 -2.19 16.06
C ALA A 54 -6.06 -3.67 15.66
N THR A 55 -7.24 -4.26 15.75
CA THR A 55 -7.48 -5.65 15.38
C THR A 55 -8.56 -5.70 14.30
N SER A 56 -8.34 -6.50 13.27
CA SER A 56 -9.33 -6.84 12.24
C SER A 56 -9.24 -8.34 11.96
N ASN A 57 -10.36 -9.05 11.91
CA ASN A 57 -10.41 -10.51 11.71
C ASN A 57 -9.43 -11.28 12.64
N SER A 58 -9.35 -10.86 13.91
CA SER A 58 -8.43 -11.40 14.93
C SER A 58 -6.93 -11.21 14.64
N LEU A 59 -6.56 -10.44 13.61
CA LEU A 59 -5.18 -10.12 13.26
C LEU A 59 -4.82 -8.69 13.68
N PRO A 60 -3.59 -8.46 14.19
CA PRO A 60 -3.02 -7.11 14.28
C PRO A 60 -3.13 -6.41 12.94
N THR A 61 -3.75 -5.23 12.92
CA THR A 61 -3.98 -4.45 11.71
C THR A 61 -3.53 -3.01 11.94
N LEU A 62 -2.65 -2.54 11.05
CA LEU A 62 -2.23 -1.16 10.94
C LEU A 62 -3.17 -0.42 9.98
N TYR A 63 -3.79 0.66 10.43
CA TYR A 63 -4.54 1.59 9.60
C TYR A 63 -3.77 2.88 9.41
N ILE A 64 -3.84 3.45 8.20
CA ILE A 64 -3.18 4.70 7.85
C ILE A 64 -4.20 5.65 7.24
N VAL A 65 -4.24 6.89 7.75
CA VAL A 65 -5.16 7.92 7.27
C VAL A 65 -4.38 9.18 6.90
N ILE A 66 -4.87 9.87 5.88
CA ILE A 66 -4.36 11.17 5.44
C ILE A 66 -5.15 12.27 6.15
N ASN A 67 -4.49 13.32 6.62
CA ASN A 67 -5.07 14.47 7.31
C ASN A 67 -4.56 15.79 6.71
N ASN A 68 -5.19 16.90 7.12
CA ASN A 68 -4.76 18.25 6.74
C ASN A 68 -3.87 18.92 7.80
N GLN A 69 -3.93 18.43 9.05
CA GLN A 69 -3.16 18.96 10.17
C GLN A 69 -3.05 17.93 11.28
N PHE A 70 -2.15 18.20 12.23
CA PHE A 70 -2.04 17.47 13.48
C PHE A 70 -2.57 18.29 14.67
N ASN A 71 -3.35 17.64 15.54
CA ASN A 71 -3.76 18.14 16.85
C ASN A 71 -3.53 17.04 17.89
N ALA A 72 -2.65 17.31 18.85
CA ALA A 72 -2.23 16.35 19.87
C ALA A 72 -3.39 15.84 20.75
N ASN A 73 -4.46 16.63 20.89
CA ASN A 73 -5.62 16.33 21.72
C ASN A 73 -6.70 15.52 20.99
N LEU A 74 -6.55 15.30 19.69
CA LEU A 74 -7.48 14.51 18.90
C LEU A 74 -6.89 13.12 18.61
N PRO A 75 -7.74 12.07 18.51
CA PRO A 75 -7.30 10.75 18.09
C PRO A 75 -6.95 10.70 16.60
N TRP A 76 -6.35 9.58 16.19
CA TRP A 76 -5.81 9.36 14.84
C TRP A 76 -6.85 9.53 13.72
N ASP A 77 -8.11 9.22 14.00
CA ASP A 77 -9.23 9.22 13.06
C ASP A 77 -10.10 10.49 13.12
N ASN A 78 -9.74 11.47 13.96
CA ASN A 78 -10.50 12.70 14.13
C ASN A 78 -9.63 13.97 13.95
N GLN A 79 -8.51 13.84 13.24
CA GLN A 79 -7.74 15.00 12.79
C GLN A 79 -8.52 15.77 11.72
N ALA A 80 -8.25 17.07 11.57
CA ALA A 80 -9.00 17.83 10.56
C ALA A 80 -8.60 17.38 9.15
N GLY A 81 -9.61 17.27 8.30
CA GLY A 81 -9.46 16.71 6.96
C GLY A 81 -9.13 15.22 6.94
N SER A 82 -9.28 14.47 8.04
CA SER A 82 -9.03 13.03 8.04
C SER A 82 -9.79 12.32 6.91
N SER A 83 -9.08 11.44 6.22
CA SER A 83 -9.65 10.55 5.19
C SER A 83 -10.64 9.54 5.77
N THR A 84 -10.69 9.33 7.10
CA THR A 84 -11.67 8.46 7.75
C THR A 84 -13.10 8.92 7.48
N VAL A 85 -13.96 7.96 7.17
CA VAL A 85 -15.38 8.22 6.95
C VAL A 85 -16.16 7.46 8.01
N ASN A 86 -16.79 8.17 8.93
CA ASN A 86 -17.76 7.60 9.87
C ASN A 86 -19.10 8.29 9.61
N GLY A 87 -19.90 7.76 8.68
CA GLY A 87 -21.16 8.36 8.24
C GLY A 87 -21.04 9.72 7.52
N LYS A 88 -19.83 10.08 7.05
CA LYS A 88 -19.54 11.38 6.41
C LYS A 88 -19.42 11.35 4.88
N ALA A 89 -19.43 10.17 4.25
CA ALA A 89 -19.33 10.05 2.79
C ALA A 89 -20.47 9.17 2.27
N ASN A 90 -20.91 9.49 1.05
CA ASN A 90 -21.99 8.79 0.36
C ASN A 90 -21.58 7.39 -0.15
N PHE A 91 -20.33 6.97 0.07
CA PHE A 91 -19.71 5.82 -0.61
C PHE A 91 -19.30 4.68 0.33
N TYR A 92 -18.81 5.00 1.52
CA TYR A 92 -18.59 4.05 2.60
C TYR A 92 -19.28 4.55 3.86
N ARG A 93 -20.14 3.74 4.46
CA ARG A 93 -20.66 4.06 5.80
C ARG A 93 -19.53 4.14 6.83
N TYR A 94 -18.49 3.32 6.64
CA TYR A 94 -17.29 3.27 7.47
C TYR A 94 -16.01 3.04 6.64
N TYR A 95 -15.08 3.99 6.64
CA TYR A 95 -13.70 3.81 6.16
C TYR A 95 -12.74 4.13 7.31
N LEU A 96 -11.85 3.18 7.62
CA LEU A 96 -10.90 3.29 8.74
C LEU A 96 -9.51 3.73 8.30
N GLY A 97 -9.14 3.59 7.04
CA GLY A 97 -7.77 3.87 6.58
C GLY A 97 -7.23 2.79 5.67
N ALA A 98 -6.11 3.07 5.02
CA ALA A 98 -5.35 2.06 4.30
C ALA A 98 -4.84 1.01 5.29
N GLY A 99 -5.33 -0.21 5.14
CA GLY A 99 -5.12 -1.27 6.13
C GLY A 99 -4.03 -2.25 5.74
N THR A 100 -3.19 -2.63 6.70
CA THR A 100 -2.26 -3.76 6.59
C THR A 100 -2.43 -4.69 7.77
N ASN A 101 -2.80 -5.94 7.52
CA ASN A 101 -2.91 -6.93 8.59
C ASN A 101 -1.74 -7.91 8.58
N PHE A 102 -1.42 -8.44 9.76
CA PHE A 102 -0.24 -9.27 9.96
C PHE A 102 -0.66 -10.62 10.54
N HIS A 103 -0.36 -11.69 9.81
CA HIS A 103 -0.73 -13.06 10.21
C HIS A 103 0.04 -13.56 11.43
N HIS A 104 1.30 -13.13 11.57
CA HIS A 104 2.19 -13.59 12.63
C HIS A 104 3.07 -12.46 13.15
N GLU A 105 3.36 -12.52 14.45
CA GLU A 105 4.36 -11.74 15.16
C GLU A 105 5.19 -12.72 16.02
N PRO A 106 6.51 -12.53 16.22
CA PRO A 106 7.37 -11.46 15.71
C PRO A 106 7.63 -11.56 14.21
N PHE A 107 8.04 -10.45 13.58
CA PHE A 107 8.37 -10.42 12.15
C PHE A 107 9.81 -10.88 11.91
N ALA A 108 10.02 -11.63 10.83
CA ALA A 108 11.36 -12.05 10.41
C ALA A 108 12.27 -10.85 10.10
N SER A 109 11.74 -9.83 9.41
CA SER A 109 12.44 -8.56 9.19
C SER A 109 11.49 -7.45 8.74
N TYR A 110 11.95 -6.21 8.80
CA TYR A 110 11.38 -5.06 8.10
C TYR A 110 12.44 -4.37 7.26
N THR A 111 11.98 -3.63 6.25
CA THR A 111 12.78 -2.78 5.38
C THR A 111 12.05 -1.45 5.24
N PHE A 112 12.67 -0.37 5.70
CA PHE A 112 12.21 1.00 5.51
C PHE A 112 12.98 1.63 4.35
N LEU A 113 12.26 2.23 3.41
CA LEU A 113 12.81 2.99 2.29
C LEU A 113 12.15 4.36 2.28
N ALA A 114 12.92 5.44 2.27
CA ALA A 114 12.36 6.78 2.39
C ALA A 114 13.18 7.85 1.68
N THR A 115 12.49 8.91 1.32
CA THR A 115 13.04 10.20 0.88
C THR A 115 12.32 11.32 1.63
N ALA A 116 12.63 12.58 1.33
CA ALA A 116 11.81 13.69 1.79
C ALA A 116 10.35 13.60 1.29
N GLN A 117 10.06 12.84 0.23
CA GLN A 117 8.73 12.76 -0.39
C GLN A 117 7.86 11.60 0.14
N TYR A 118 8.46 10.49 0.57
CA TYR A 118 7.73 9.27 0.90
C TYR A 118 8.43 8.41 1.95
N ILE A 119 7.67 7.51 2.57
CA ILE A 119 8.17 6.37 3.33
C ILE A 119 7.42 5.11 2.86
N HIS A 120 8.15 4.11 2.39
CA HIS A 120 7.66 2.77 2.08
C HIS A 120 8.22 1.77 3.08
N VAL A 121 7.38 0.82 3.45
CA VAL A 121 7.72 -0.22 4.41
C VAL A 121 7.36 -1.58 3.83
N VAL A 122 8.34 -2.46 3.84
CA VAL A 122 8.15 -3.89 3.60
C VAL A 122 8.40 -4.63 4.91
N VAL A 123 7.46 -5.48 5.31
CA VAL A 123 7.57 -6.37 6.46
C VAL A 123 7.59 -7.79 5.95
N ARG A 124 8.68 -8.50 6.20
CA ARG A 124 8.76 -9.93 6.00
C ARG A 124 8.20 -10.60 7.24
N VAL A 125 6.98 -11.11 7.13
CA VAL A 125 6.28 -11.78 8.24
C VAL A 125 6.98 -13.10 8.54
N ASP A 126 7.20 -13.92 7.51
CA ASP A 126 7.90 -15.19 7.59
C ASP A 126 8.78 -15.42 6.34
N SER A 127 9.29 -16.63 6.14
CA SER A 127 10.17 -16.94 5.00
C SER A 127 9.52 -16.70 3.64
N ARG A 128 8.18 -16.68 3.55
CA ARG A 128 7.39 -16.65 2.31
C ARG A 128 6.46 -15.44 2.22
N ARG A 129 5.98 -14.90 3.34
CA ARG A 129 4.96 -13.85 3.39
C ARG A 129 5.54 -12.46 3.66
N PHE A 130 5.02 -11.50 2.89
CA PHE A 130 5.37 -10.09 2.93
C PHE A 130 4.11 -9.25 3.14
N ARG A 131 4.32 -8.09 3.77
CA ARG A 131 3.32 -7.04 3.93
C ARG A 131 3.93 -5.71 3.58
N HIS A 132 3.18 -4.90 2.86
CA HIS A 132 3.64 -3.62 2.39
C HIS A 132 2.68 -2.54 2.82
N PHE A 133 3.22 -1.43 3.26
CA PHE A 133 2.47 -0.20 3.46
C PHE A 133 3.37 0.99 3.22
N GLY A 134 2.76 2.14 3.00
CA GLY A 134 3.53 3.35 2.82
C GLY A 134 2.67 4.58 2.65
N ILE A 135 3.36 5.70 2.71
CA ILE A 135 2.81 7.05 2.68
C ILE A 135 3.71 7.94 1.84
N GLY A 136 3.17 9.05 1.35
CA GLY A 136 3.94 10.06 0.64
C GLY A 136 3.10 10.81 -0.39
N THR A 137 3.77 11.42 -1.36
CA THR A 137 3.11 12.09 -2.48
C THR A 137 3.53 11.50 -3.82
N ILE A 138 2.59 11.43 -4.78
CA ILE A 138 2.88 10.93 -6.12
C ILE A 138 3.67 11.95 -6.96
N LYS A 139 4.47 11.47 -7.92
CA LYS A 139 4.95 12.29 -9.04
C LYS A 139 3.78 12.53 -9.99
N LYS A 140 3.23 13.74 -9.97
CA LYS A 140 1.98 14.11 -10.65
C LYS A 140 2.12 14.09 -12.17
N CYS A 141 1.09 13.60 -12.84
CA CYS A 141 0.84 13.79 -14.26
C CYS A 141 -0.21 14.90 -14.42
N GLY A 142 0.24 16.11 -14.75
CA GLY A 142 -0.63 17.30 -14.87
C GLY A 142 -0.55 18.23 -13.66
N ILE A 143 -1.39 19.27 -13.68
CA ILE A 143 -1.39 20.36 -12.69
C ILE A 143 -2.65 20.23 -11.83
N TYR A 144 -2.49 19.82 -10.58
CA TYR A 144 -3.56 19.74 -9.59
C TYR A 144 -2.98 19.71 -8.17
N ASN A 145 -3.80 20.07 -7.18
CA ASN A 145 -3.40 20.05 -5.77
C ASN A 145 -3.68 18.69 -5.10
N GLY A 146 -2.92 18.37 -4.04
CA GLY A 146 -2.95 17.06 -3.39
C GLY A 146 -1.90 16.11 -3.95
N GLY A 147 -2.25 14.86 -4.16
CA GLY A 147 -1.36 13.75 -4.53
C GLY A 147 -0.84 12.95 -3.33
N HIS A 148 -1.35 13.22 -2.13
CA HIS A 148 -0.97 12.47 -0.91
C HIS A 148 -1.59 11.09 -1.01
N TYR A 149 -0.83 10.05 -0.71
CA TYR A 149 -1.34 8.68 -0.70
C TYR A 149 -1.04 7.98 0.63
N ALA A 150 -1.83 6.95 0.90
CA ALA A 150 -1.52 5.91 1.85
C ALA A 150 -1.98 4.56 1.27
N TYR A 151 -1.16 3.53 1.45
CA TYR A 151 -1.47 2.18 1.00
C TYR A 151 -1.13 1.14 2.05
N GLY A 152 -1.73 -0.04 1.89
CA GLY A 152 -1.51 -1.19 2.75
C GLY A 152 -1.81 -2.50 2.03
N THR A 153 -1.39 -3.61 2.64
CA THR A 153 -1.66 -4.98 2.18
C THR A 153 -2.59 -5.66 3.17
N HIS A 154 -3.86 -5.84 2.80
CA HIS A 154 -4.86 -6.49 3.65
C HIS A 154 -5.17 -7.90 3.14
N SER A 155 -5.64 -8.79 4.02
CA SER A 155 -6.12 -10.12 3.62
C SER A 155 -7.34 -10.46 4.45
N THR A 156 -8.38 -11.04 3.85
CA THR A 156 -9.61 -11.32 4.58
C THR A 156 -9.54 -12.54 5.50
N ASN A 157 -8.39 -13.23 5.57
CA ASN A 157 -8.22 -14.48 6.32
C ASN A 157 -9.30 -15.51 5.89
N THR A 158 -9.36 -15.77 4.58
CA THR A 158 -10.34 -16.66 3.96
C THR A 158 -9.61 -17.64 3.04
N ASN A 159 -9.95 -18.92 3.08
CA ASN A 159 -9.44 -20.01 2.20
C ASN A 159 -9.62 -19.76 0.69
N ASP A 160 -10.21 -18.62 0.32
CA ASP A 160 -10.47 -18.17 -1.04
C ASP A 160 -9.30 -17.27 -1.47
N THR A 161 -8.37 -17.80 -2.28
CA THR A 161 -7.17 -17.11 -2.78
C THR A 161 -7.49 -15.97 -3.74
N SER A 162 -8.62 -16.10 -4.43
CA SER A 162 -9.70 -15.14 -4.32
C SER A 162 -9.32 -13.77 -3.79
N ARG A 163 -9.31 -13.72 -2.46
CA ARG A 163 -9.52 -12.56 -1.60
C ARG A 163 -8.27 -11.95 -1.00
N ALA A 164 -7.08 -12.37 -1.47
CA ALA A 164 -5.83 -11.73 -1.12
C ALA A 164 -5.81 -10.29 -1.64
N SER A 165 -5.51 -9.28 -0.80
CA SER A 165 -5.42 -7.89 -1.28
C SER A 165 -3.96 -7.47 -1.52
N TYR A 166 -3.73 -6.77 -2.63
CA TYR A 166 -2.42 -6.25 -2.99
C TYR A 166 -2.37 -4.70 -2.88
N PRO A 167 -1.24 -4.10 -2.43
CA PRO A 167 -0.98 -2.67 -2.47
C PRO A 167 -1.50 -1.95 -3.71
N PHE A 168 -2.36 -0.96 -3.50
CA PHE A 168 -3.01 -0.14 -4.53
C PHE A 168 -3.84 -0.88 -5.59
N THR A 169 -4.01 -2.20 -5.52
CA THR A 169 -4.94 -2.90 -6.42
C THR A 169 -6.36 -2.83 -5.89
N SER A 170 -7.31 -2.86 -6.81
CA SER A 170 -8.73 -2.70 -6.56
C SER A 170 -9.44 -3.98 -6.11
N ASN A 171 -8.75 -5.12 -6.06
CA ASN A 171 -9.25 -6.35 -5.42
C ASN A 171 -8.92 -6.37 -3.93
N MET A 172 -9.14 -5.23 -3.27
CA MET A 172 -9.64 -5.32 -1.91
C MET A 172 -10.99 -5.97 -2.05
N TYR A 173 -11.12 -7.22 -1.61
CA TYR A 173 -12.44 -7.82 -1.49
C TYR A 173 -13.16 -6.99 -0.44
N LEU A 174 -13.93 -6.03 -0.98
CA LEU A 174 -15.19 -5.57 -0.45
C LEU A 174 -15.83 -6.82 0.15
N PHE A 175 -16.11 -6.77 1.46
CA PHE A 175 -16.95 -7.78 2.05
C PHE A 175 -18.21 -7.84 1.17
N ILE A 176 -18.38 -8.95 0.46
CA ILE A 176 -19.68 -9.33 -0.10
C ILE A 176 -20.61 -9.36 1.11
N GLY A 177 -21.47 -8.36 1.23
CA GLY A 177 -22.38 -8.24 2.36
C GLY A 177 -22.68 -6.81 2.76
N ASN A 178 -23.54 -6.17 1.98
CA ASN A 178 -24.27 -4.95 2.31
C ASN A 178 -23.44 -3.67 2.46
N HIS A 179 -24.08 -2.54 2.16
CA HIS A 179 -23.60 -1.14 2.13
C HIS A 179 -22.97 -0.60 3.46
N ASP A 180 -22.67 -1.48 4.43
CA ASP A 180 -22.49 -1.14 5.85
C ASP A 180 -21.12 -1.51 6.47
N SER A 181 -20.12 -1.97 5.70
CA SER A 181 -18.87 -2.52 6.25
C SER A 181 -17.65 -1.58 6.21
N ARG A 182 -16.69 -1.82 7.12
CA ARG A 182 -15.42 -1.09 7.28
C ARG A 182 -14.46 -1.40 6.13
N SER A 183 -14.11 -0.42 5.30
CA SER A 183 -13.14 -0.62 4.20
C SER A 183 -11.70 -0.28 4.62
N SER A 184 -10.75 -1.12 4.18
CA SER A 184 -9.29 -0.97 4.41
C SER A 184 -8.55 -0.45 3.16
N ALA A 185 -9.26 0.33 2.32
CA ALA A 185 -8.82 0.82 1.01
C ALA A 185 -7.52 1.63 1.03
N SER A 186 -6.66 1.45 0.01
CA SER A 186 -5.66 2.48 -0.29
C SER A 186 -6.38 3.79 -0.65
N VAL A 187 -5.77 4.92 -0.29
CA VAL A 187 -6.37 6.25 -0.47
C VAL A 187 -5.40 7.19 -1.15
N ILE A 188 -5.93 8.04 -2.03
CA ILE A 188 -5.22 9.17 -2.61
C ILE A 188 -6.06 10.44 -2.52
N ARG A 189 -5.45 11.54 -2.09
CA ARG A 189 -6.09 12.86 -2.01
C ARG A 189 -5.86 13.62 -3.30
N VAL A 190 -6.92 14.17 -3.88
CA VAL A 190 -6.84 15.16 -4.97
C VAL A 190 -7.82 16.27 -4.61
N GLU A 191 -7.30 17.48 -4.36
CA GLU A 191 -8.14 18.58 -3.87
C GLU A 191 -9.18 18.98 -4.94
N GLY A 192 -10.39 19.33 -4.48
CA GLY A 192 -11.56 19.59 -5.34
C GLY A 192 -12.50 18.39 -5.54
N ASN A 193 -12.08 17.18 -5.15
CA ASN A 193 -12.91 15.96 -5.12
C ASN A 193 -12.76 15.18 -3.79
N ASP A 194 -12.20 15.84 -2.76
CA ASP A 194 -11.87 15.39 -1.41
C ASP A 194 -10.96 14.15 -1.30
N TYR A 195 -11.37 12.94 -1.68
CA TYR A 195 -10.56 11.72 -1.59
C TYR A 195 -10.99 10.67 -2.62
N PHE A 196 -10.02 9.96 -3.20
CA PHE A 196 -10.26 8.79 -4.05
C PHE A 196 -9.80 7.52 -3.32
N PHE A 197 -10.63 6.49 -3.39
CA PHE A 197 -10.39 5.19 -2.74
C PHE A 197 -10.18 4.11 -3.81
N GLY A 198 -9.59 2.96 -3.46
CA GLY A 198 -9.49 1.83 -4.39
C GLY A 198 -10.86 1.41 -4.97
N ALA A 199 -11.04 1.35 -6.29
CA ALA A 199 -12.31 0.90 -6.89
C ALA A 199 -12.12 -0.07 -8.08
N ASN A 200 -12.84 -1.20 -8.07
CA ASN A 200 -12.99 -2.08 -9.23
C ASN A 200 -14.46 -2.24 -9.70
N GLU A 201 -15.43 -1.88 -8.87
CA GLU A 201 -16.82 -2.26 -9.12
C GLU A 201 -17.55 -1.30 -10.08
N SER A 202 -18.49 -1.84 -10.86
CA SER A 202 -19.45 -1.06 -11.64
C SER A 202 -20.34 -0.23 -10.71
N GLY A 203 -20.44 1.09 -10.92
CA GLY A 203 -21.20 2.01 -10.06
C GLY A 203 -20.32 2.97 -9.24
N TYR A 204 -19.00 2.80 -9.28
CA TYR A 204 -18.02 3.64 -8.56
C TYR A 204 -17.22 4.58 -9.49
N GLU A 205 -17.73 4.82 -10.70
CA GLU A 205 -17.21 5.81 -11.63
C GLU A 205 -17.14 7.21 -10.98
N GLY A 206 -15.97 7.86 -10.99
CA GLY A 206 -15.76 9.23 -10.48
C GLY A 206 -15.20 9.31 -9.06
N VAL A 207 -14.99 8.18 -8.40
CA VAL A 207 -14.63 8.10 -6.97
C VAL A 207 -13.50 7.10 -6.70
N GLY A 208 -13.13 6.35 -7.74
CA GLY A 208 -12.12 5.29 -7.69
C GLY A 208 -10.73 5.72 -8.12
N SER A 209 -9.72 5.21 -7.44
CA SER A 209 -8.34 5.13 -7.89
C SER A 209 -7.91 3.67 -8.01
N MET A 210 -6.93 3.41 -8.88
CA MET A 210 -6.30 2.11 -9.02
C MET A 210 -4.80 2.28 -9.28
N GLY A 211 -4.02 1.41 -8.67
CA GLY A 211 -2.61 1.22 -8.97
C GLY A 211 -2.35 -0.04 -9.78
N VAL A 212 -1.12 -0.17 -10.29
CA VAL A 212 -0.67 -1.39 -10.97
C VAL A 212 -0.54 -2.53 -9.95
N GLY A 213 -1.00 -3.71 -10.30
CA GLY A 213 -0.74 -4.93 -9.54
C GLY A 213 -1.63 -6.05 -10.05
N ASP A 214 -1.25 -7.28 -9.72
CA ASP A 214 -1.92 -8.48 -10.21
C ASP A 214 -3.29 -8.59 -9.55
N ALA A 215 -4.32 -8.13 -10.25
CA ALA A 215 -5.68 -8.53 -9.98
C ALA A 215 -5.81 -10.00 -10.42
N THR A 216 -5.12 -10.91 -9.73
CA THR A 216 -5.34 -12.33 -9.92
C THR A 216 -6.81 -12.60 -9.65
N ILE A 217 -7.48 -13.10 -10.68
CA ILE A 217 -8.81 -13.76 -10.71
C ILE A 217 -9.95 -12.97 -11.37
N GLU A 218 -9.82 -11.66 -11.64
CA GLU A 218 -10.82 -10.96 -12.48
C GLU A 218 -10.19 -10.13 -13.60
N ARG A 219 -9.47 -10.82 -14.49
CA ARG A 219 -9.02 -10.30 -15.81
C ARG A 219 -10.16 -9.74 -16.68
N SER A 220 -11.41 -9.99 -16.29
CA SER A 220 -12.60 -9.80 -17.10
C SER A 220 -13.29 -8.45 -16.90
N TRP A 221 -13.13 -7.80 -15.74
CA TRP A 221 -14.07 -6.75 -15.35
C TRP A 221 -13.56 -5.31 -15.46
N LYS A 222 -12.24 -5.04 -15.40
CA LYS A 222 -11.58 -3.74 -15.68
C LYS A 222 -10.05 -3.80 -15.43
N PRO A 223 -9.21 -4.27 -16.37
CA PRO A 223 -7.77 -4.38 -16.14
C PRO A 223 -7.09 -3.01 -16.03
N HIS A 224 -6.10 -2.89 -15.14
CA HIS A 224 -5.25 -1.71 -15.09
C HIS A 224 -4.56 -1.48 -16.46
N PRO A 225 -4.53 -0.25 -17.02
CA PRO A 225 -3.98 -0.02 -18.36
C PRO A 225 -2.55 -0.52 -18.57
N ASP A 226 -1.73 -0.49 -17.52
CA ASP A 226 -0.32 -0.90 -17.58
C ASP A 226 -0.11 -2.42 -17.34
N MET A 227 -1.17 -3.23 -17.19
CA MET A 227 -1.04 -4.67 -16.85
C MET A 227 -0.23 -5.47 -17.88
N MET A 228 -0.42 -5.20 -19.17
CA MET A 228 0.32 -5.90 -20.23
C MET A 228 1.84 -5.66 -20.15
N LEU A 229 2.26 -4.53 -19.58
CA LEU A 229 3.68 -4.27 -19.35
C LEU A 229 4.23 -5.14 -18.22
N VAL A 230 3.40 -5.46 -17.22
CA VAL A 230 3.77 -6.38 -16.13
C VAL A 230 3.89 -7.80 -16.67
N ASP A 231 2.96 -8.26 -17.50
CA ASP A 231 3.04 -9.58 -18.13
C ASP A 231 4.33 -9.75 -18.95
N ALA A 232 4.75 -8.68 -19.63
CA ALA A 232 5.96 -8.62 -20.43
C ALA A 232 7.23 -8.24 -19.63
N SER A 233 7.13 -8.04 -18.31
CA SER A 233 8.20 -7.42 -17.50
C SER A 233 9.40 -8.33 -17.23
N LEU A 234 9.31 -9.63 -17.47
CA LEU A 234 10.41 -10.56 -17.28
C LEU A 234 10.67 -11.33 -18.58
N SER A 235 11.91 -11.21 -19.08
CA SER A 235 12.40 -12.05 -20.17
C SER A 235 13.24 -13.19 -19.61
N GLN A 236 12.75 -14.42 -19.76
CA GLN A 236 13.45 -15.63 -19.33
C GLN A 236 14.74 -15.90 -20.15
N PHE A 237 14.86 -15.34 -21.35
CA PHE A 237 16.01 -15.59 -22.24
C PHE A 237 17.28 -14.84 -21.82
N ASN A 238 17.13 -13.66 -21.21
CA ASN A 238 18.26 -12.80 -20.85
C ASN A 238 18.21 -12.31 -19.38
N ASN A 239 17.29 -12.85 -18.57
CA ASN A 239 17.04 -12.44 -17.19
C ASN A 239 16.85 -10.92 -17.03
N LEU A 240 16.33 -10.26 -18.08
CA LEU A 240 16.04 -8.84 -18.04
C LEU A 240 14.72 -8.62 -17.33
N ILE A 241 14.75 -7.72 -16.34
CA ILE A 241 13.57 -7.25 -15.61
C ILE A 241 13.27 -5.83 -16.07
N THR A 242 12.10 -5.62 -16.65
CA THR A 242 11.55 -4.31 -16.98
C THR A 242 10.66 -3.85 -15.84
N LEU A 243 11.07 -2.81 -15.14
CA LEU A 243 10.29 -2.26 -14.03
C LEU A 243 9.11 -1.45 -14.55
N VAL A 244 7.89 -1.83 -14.18
CA VAL A 244 6.66 -1.08 -14.48
C VAL A 244 6.40 -0.12 -13.32
N PRO A 245 6.41 1.20 -13.51
CA PRO A 245 6.14 2.15 -12.43
C PRO A 245 4.76 1.91 -11.82
N GLN A 246 4.64 2.14 -10.51
CA GLN A 246 3.35 2.10 -9.85
C GLN A 246 2.50 3.32 -10.20
N SER A 247 1.92 3.31 -11.40
CA SER A 247 1.01 4.32 -11.91
C SER A 247 -0.30 4.31 -11.12
N ILE A 248 -0.83 5.50 -10.83
CA ILE A 248 -2.15 5.67 -10.25
C ILE A 248 -3.08 6.27 -11.30
N TYR A 249 -4.17 5.57 -11.58
CA TYR A 249 -5.24 6.02 -12.46
C TYR A 249 -6.51 6.29 -11.64
N LEU A 250 -7.19 7.38 -11.97
CA LEU A 250 -8.56 7.61 -11.56
C LEU A 250 -9.51 6.97 -12.57
N HIS A 251 -10.56 6.33 -12.07
CA HIS A 251 -11.66 5.85 -12.89
C HIS A 251 -12.80 6.87 -12.77
N LEU A 252 -13.02 7.66 -13.81
CA LEU A 252 -13.95 8.79 -13.81
C LEU A 252 -15.41 8.37 -14.04
N ALA A 253 -16.36 9.27 -13.72
CA ALA A 253 -17.80 9.15 -13.99
C ALA A 253 -18.10 8.74 -15.45
N SER A 254 -17.24 9.20 -16.37
CA SER A 254 -17.28 8.91 -17.81
C SER A 254 -16.78 7.51 -18.20
N LYS A 255 -16.41 6.66 -17.23
CA LYS A 255 -15.76 5.35 -17.42
C LYS A 255 -14.39 5.41 -18.10
N GLN A 256 -13.77 6.59 -18.10
CA GLN A 256 -12.42 6.78 -18.62
C GLN A 256 -11.37 6.66 -17.51
N TYR A 257 -10.19 6.17 -17.89
CA TYR A 257 -9.02 6.12 -17.01
C TYR A 257 -8.16 7.35 -17.21
N HIS A 258 -7.91 8.08 -16.11
CA HIS A 258 -7.03 9.24 -16.10
C HIS A 258 -5.83 8.96 -15.22
N ARG A 259 -4.65 8.85 -15.82
CA ARG A 259 -3.41 8.73 -15.04
C ARG A 259 -3.16 10.04 -14.31
N ILE A 260 -3.13 9.99 -12.98
CA ILE A 260 -2.84 11.17 -12.16
C ILE A 260 -1.38 11.21 -11.72
N GLY A 261 -0.67 10.09 -11.72
CA GLY A 261 0.77 10.11 -11.47
C GLY A 261 1.36 8.74 -11.22
N VAL A 262 2.55 8.71 -10.64
CA VAL A 262 3.24 7.49 -10.21
C VAL A 262 3.67 7.60 -8.76
N VAL A 263 3.61 6.49 -8.03
CA VAL A 263 4.26 6.38 -6.72
C VAL A 263 5.78 6.43 -6.96
N PRO A 264 6.51 7.35 -6.31
CA PRO A 264 7.96 7.45 -6.49
C PRO A 264 8.61 6.13 -6.12
N ASP A 265 9.54 5.63 -6.95
CA ASP A 265 10.49 4.59 -6.54
C ASP A 265 9.87 3.23 -6.12
N PHE A 266 8.60 3.01 -6.46
CA PHE A 266 7.89 1.76 -6.32
C PHE A 266 7.45 1.26 -7.70
N TYR A 267 7.86 0.05 -8.03
CA TYR A 267 7.63 -0.61 -9.29
C TYR A 267 7.02 -2.00 -9.09
N VAL A 268 6.40 -2.49 -10.14
CA VAL A 268 5.83 -3.83 -10.27
C VAL A 268 6.56 -4.55 -11.38
N ALA A 269 6.85 -5.82 -11.16
CA ALA A 269 7.41 -6.71 -12.18
C ALA A 269 7.10 -8.15 -11.83
N ARG A 270 7.22 -9.04 -12.82
CA ARG A 270 7.32 -10.46 -12.62
C ARG A 270 8.63 -10.83 -11.94
N ILE A 271 8.55 -11.71 -10.96
CA ILE A 271 9.67 -12.12 -10.10
C ILE A 271 9.95 -13.62 -10.14
N ASP A 272 9.51 -14.34 -11.19
CA ASP A 272 9.68 -15.79 -11.32
C ASP A 272 11.14 -16.26 -11.15
N SER A 273 12.11 -15.44 -11.57
CA SER A 273 13.55 -15.72 -11.48
C SER A 273 14.26 -14.92 -10.37
N VAL A 274 13.49 -14.29 -9.48
CA VAL A 274 14.00 -13.43 -8.41
C VAL A 274 13.75 -14.08 -7.06
N VAL A 275 14.82 -14.20 -6.25
CA VAL A 275 14.68 -14.60 -4.85
C VAL A 275 14.07 -13.43 -4.07
N PRO A 276 12.87 -13.57 -3.48
CA PRO A 276 12.23 -12.48 -2.76
C PRO A 276 12.99 -12.06 -1.50
N GLY A 277 12.88 -10.78 -1.15
CA GLY A 277 13.54 -10.18 -0.01
C GLY A 277 15.03 -9.91 -0.23
N THR A 278 15.46 -9.77 -1.49
CA THR A 278 16.86 -9.53 -1.86
C THR A 278 17.04 -8.19 -2.57
N ILE A 279 18.22 -7.60 -2.44
CA ILE A 279 18.61 -6.42 -3.23
C ILE A 279 19.22 -6.89 -4.55
N ARG A 280 18.72 -6.36 -5.67
CA ARG A 280 19.28 -6.58 -7.00
C ARG A 280 19.71 -5.26 -7.64
N LYS A 281 20.69 -5.36 -8.53
CA LYS A 281 21.11 -4.25 -9.38
C LYS A 281 20.38 -4.35 -10.71
N ILE A 282 19.57 -3.35 -11.04
CA ILE A 282 18.82 -3.25 -12.30
C ILE A 282 19.21 -1.92 -12.94
N ASN A 283 19.72 -1.97 -14.18
CA ASN A 283 20.18 -0.79 -14.93
C ASN A 283 21.12 0.16 -14.14
N GLY A 284 21.99 -0.40 -13.30
CA GLY A 284 22.94 0.41 -12.52
C GLY A 284 22.50 0.76 -11.10
N GLU A 285 21.21 0.65 -10.79
CA GLU A 285 20.63 1.09 -9.52
C GLU A 285 20.22 -0.10 -8.63
N LYS A 286 20.15 0.12 -7.32
CA LYS A 286 19.81 -0.92 -6.33
C LYS A 286 18.31 -0.94 -6.07
N TYR A 287 17.73 -2.13 -6.07
CA TYR A 287 16.32 -2.35 -5.84
C TYR A 287 16.07 -3.50 -4.86
N TYR A 288 15.26 -3.27 -3.85
CA TYR A 288 14.74 -4.31 -2.97
C TYR A 288 13.56 -5.01 -3.66
N CYS A 289 13.73 -6.29 -4.00
CA CYS A 289 12.75 -7.07 -4.74
C CYS A 289 12.09 -8.09 -3.80
N CYS A 290 10.77 -8.14 -3.78
CA CYS A 290 10.01 -9.00 -2.87
C CYS A 290 8.67 -9.42 -3.50
N ALA A 291 8.07 -10.48 -2.96
CA ALA A 291 6.75 -10.90 -3.39
C ALA A 291 5.69 -9.89 -2.95
N ALA A 292 4.65 -9.72 -3.75
CA ALA A 292 3.59 -8.76 -3.43
C ALA A 292 2.81 -9.14 -2.16
N THR A 293 2.63 -10.44 -1.90
CA THR A 293 2.00 -10.95 -0.67
C THR A 293 2.69 -12.21 -0.18
N MET A 294 2.76 -13.26 -1.01
CA MET A 294 3.43 -14.51 -0.66
C MET A 294 4.12 -15.13 -1.87
N PHE A 295 5.37 -15.55 -1.67
CA PHE A 295 6.10 -16.32 -2.67
C PHE A 295 5.70 -17.80 -2.65
N GLN A 296 5.13 -18.28 -3.76
CA GLN A 296 4.91 -19.70 -4.00
C GLN A 296 4.97 -20.02 -5.50
N THR A 297 5.81 -20.98 -5.89
CA THR A 297 6.03 -21.41 -7.27
C THR A 297 5.04 -22.47 -7.78
N VAL A 298 3.91 -22.68 -7.10
CA VAL A 298 2.95 -23.76 -7.45
C VAL A 298 1.72 -23.16 -8.13
N THR A 299 1.44 -23.61 -9.35
CA THR A 299 0.44 -23.06 -10.27
C THR A 299 -0.96 -23.65 -10.11
N GLU A 300 -1.15 -24.72 -9.33
CA GLU A 300 -2.47 -25.36 -9.16
C GLU A 300 -2.71 -25.78 -7.71
N ASN A 301 -3.90 -25.51 -7.18
CA ASN A 301 -4.41 -25.96 -5.87
C ASN A 301 -3.68 -25.47 -4.61
N VAL A 302 -3.33 -24.18 -4.56
CA VAL A 302 -2.89 -23.56 -3.32
C VAL A 302 -4.12 -23.05 -2.55
N GLN A 303 -4.47 -23.71 -1.44
CA GLN A 303 -5.49 -23.27 -0.47
C GLN A 303 -4.93 -22.23 0.54
N ASP A 304 -3.79 -21.61 0.24
CA ASP A 304 -3.12 -20.65 1.14
C ASP A 304 -3.46 -19.23 0.70
N GLU A 305 -4.02 -18.46 1.62
CA GLU A 305 -4.96 -17.35 1.44
C GLU A 305 -4.37 -16.06 0.82
N ASP A 306 -3.08 -16.08 0.45
CA ASP A 306 -2.25 -14.88 0.22
C ASP A 306 -1.28 -15.00 -0.98
N ASN A 307 -1.48 -15.93 -1.92
CA ASN A 307 -0.48 -16.17 -2.98
C ASN A 307 -0.38 -15.01 -4.00
N SER A 308 0.81 -14.41 -4.18
CA SER A 308 1.06 -13.41 -5.23
C SER A 308 1.52 -13.99 -6.56
N TYR A 309 1.53 -15.33 -6.70
CA TYR A 309 2.02 -16.03 -7.89
C TYR A 309 3.41 -15.51 -8.31
N ASP A 310 3.52 -14.96 -9.51
CA ASP A 310 4.74 -14.40 -10.07
C ASP A 310 4.86 -12.88 -9.91
N LEU A 311 3.88 -12.21 -9.28
CA LEU A 311 3.91 -10.78 -9.04
C LEU A 311 4.88 -10.41 -7.92
N GLY A 312 5.75 -9.44 -8.22
CA GLY A 312 6.64 -8.85 -7.24
C GLY A 312 6.58 -7.35 -7.20
N TYR A 313 6.95 -6.85 -6.03
CA TYR A 313 7.18 -5.44 -5.76
C TYR A 313 8.64 -5.15 -5.63
N VAL A 314 9.01 -4.05 -6.27
CA VAL A 314 10.39 -3.64 -6.45
C VAL A 314 10.50 -2.20 -6.00
N TYR A 315 11.25 -1.97 -4.92
CA TYR A 315 11.46 -0.66 -4.32
C TYR A 315 12.88 -0.20 -4.57
N ARG A 316 13.08 1.03 -5.07
CA ARG A 316 14.42 1.59 -5.24
C ARG A 316 15.05 1.83 -3.86
N VAL A 317 16.30 1.37 -3.70
CA VAL A 317 17.11 1.65 -2.50
C VAL A 317 17.94 2.90 -2.78
N ILE A 318 17.70 3.95 -1.98
CA ILE A 318 18.43 5.21 -2.04
C ILE A 318 19.42 5.23 -0.86
N GLU A 319 20.68 5.57 -1.14
CA GLU A 319 21.78 5.63 -0.17
C GLU A 319 22.01 7.06 0.30
#